data_AF-A0A0F2NTM4-F1
#
_entry.id   AF-A0A0F2NTM4-F1
#
_cell.length_a   1.000
_cell.length_b   1.000
_cell.length_c   1.000
_cell.angle_alpha   90.00
_cell.angle_beta   90.00
_cell.angle_gamma   90.00
#
_symmetry.space_group_name_H-M   'P 1'
#
loop_
_entity.id
_entity.type
_entity.pdbx_description
1 polymer ?
#
loop_
_entity_poly.entity_id
_entity_poly.type
_entity_poly.pdbx_seq_one_letter_code
_entity_poly.pdbx_strand_id
1 'polypeptide(L)'
;MSKISTVRKKELDLIARERADEIRRAWGLGIEPVSDIFGLIERRQKDVIVLRYPVSSQSLSAFIAINKDGSLIFVNTNMSLGRQIFSAAHELSHFLYDREHLHHNLLVCDPGQSLEDEREVLADRFAGALLLPEEGVRNTYYSMFGYKHTATHGTVMTLQRIFKVSYAAMLFALLRCQIIPTSLYNHLKKLGTIENAELLFQEAKKYGIKDLVAPTRDKVIPASLLHALTSNYTEGRISYKKLSSILALWDKVPEEMGFTYEEFI
;
A
#
# COMPACT_ATOMS: atom_id res chain seq x y z
N MET A 1 -26.08 5.14 -8.89
CA MET A 1 -25.89 6.33 -8.04
C MET A 1 -25.59 7.52 -8.97
N SER A 2 -25.79 8.77 -8.55
CA SER A 2 -25.45 9.93 -9.41
C SER A 2 -23.94 10.18 -9.37
N LYS A 3 -23.35 10.63 -10.49
CA LYS A 3 -21.92 10.96 -10.54
C LYS A 3 -21.62 12.11 -9.57
N ILE A 4 -20.60 11.93 -8.72
CA ILE A 4 -20.09 12.99 -7.82
C ILE A 4 -19.69 14.22 -8.64
N SER A 5 -20.18 15.40 -8.24
CA SER A 5 -19.93 16.66 -8.95
C SER A 5 -18.45 17.08 -8.90
N THR A 6 -18.01 17.90 -9.86
CA THR A 6 -16.63 18.41 -9.89
C THR A 6 -16.29 19.25 -8.65
N VAL A 7 -17.24 20.03 -8.14
CA VAL A 7 -17.08 20.82 -6.91
C VAL A 7 -16.87 19.88 -5.74
N ARG A 8 -17.73 18.87 -5.59
CA ARG A 8 -17.61 17.88 -4.52
C ARG A 8 -16.30 17.10 -4.58
N LYS A 9 -15.83 16.73 -5.76
CA LYS A 9 -14.51 16.07 -5.92
C LYS A 9 -13.34 16.93 -5.41
N LYS A 10 -13.40 18.24 -5.56
CA LYS A 10 -12.37 19.15 -5.02
C LYS A 10 -12.44 19.24 -3.49
N GLU A 11 -13.64 19.25 -2.93
CA GLU A 11 -13.84 19.21 -1.46
C GLU A 11 -13.29 17.90 -0.88
N LEU A 12 -13.62 16.74 -1.49
CA LEU A 12 -13.10 15.45 -1.05
C LEU A 12 -11.57 15.38 -1.14
N ASP A 13 -10.96 15.96 -2.18
CA ASP A 13 -9.49 16.02 -2.29
C ASP A 13 -8.87 16.88 -1.18
N LEU A 14 -9.51 17.98 -0.76
CA LEU A 14 -9.05 18.78 0.37
C LEU A 14 -9.14 17.99 1.68
N ILE A 15 -10.29 17.37 1.95
CA ILE A 15 -10.52 16.56 3.16
C ILE A 15 -9.49 15.42 3.24
N ALA A 16 -9.27 14.70 2.13
CA ALA A 16 -8.33 13.60 2.09
C ALA A 16 -6.88 14.04 2.35
N ARG A 17 -6.48 15.22 1.87
CA ARG A 17 -5.17 15.81 2.16
C ARG A 17 -5.02 16.20 3.62
N GLU A 18 -6.02 16.86 4.20
CA GLU A 18 -6.00 17.23 5.61
C GLU A 18 -5.87 16.00 6.52
N ARG A 19 -6.64 14.94 6.22
CA ARG A 19 -6.54 13.63 6.90
C ARG A 19 -5.15 13.02 6.76
N ALA A 20 -4.58 13.00 5.55
CA ALA A 20 -3.25 12.47 5.33
C ALA A 20 -2.20 13.26 6.11
N ASP A 21 -2.25 14.60 6.08
CA ASP A 21 -1.31 15.46 6.80
C ASP A 21 -1.44 15.32 8.31
N GLU A 22 -2.67 15.15 8.82
CA GLU A 22 -2.91 14.84 10.24
C GLU A 22 -2.22 13.54 10.64
N ILE A 23 -2.41 12.46 9.88
CA ILE A 23 -1.76 11.17 10.14
C ILE A 23 -0.23 11.28 10.01
N ARG A 24 0.28 11.99 9.00
CA ARG A 24 1.73 12.22 8.85
C ARG A 24 2.31 12.97 10.06
N ARG A 25 1.62 13.99 10.57
CA ARG A 25 2.02 14.72 11.79
C ARG A 25 1.96 13.80 13.01
N ALA A 26 0.84 13.11 13.22
CA ALA A 26 0.64 12.23 14.37
C ALA A 26 1.67 11.08 14.42
N TRP A 27 2.08 10.57 13.26
CA TRP A 27 3.06 9.48 13.17
C TRP A 27 4.51 9.95 12.99
N GLY A 28 4.76 11.26 12.97
CA GLY A 28 6.10 11.84 12.85
C GLY A 28 6.78 11.53 11.52
N LEU A 29 6.02 11.44 10.42
CA LEU A 29 6.54 11.09 9.09
C LEU A 29 7.19 12.28 8.36
N GLY A 30 6.94 13.51 8.81
CA GLY A 30 7.41 14.72 8.13
C GLY A 30 6.96 14.76 6.68
N ILE A 31 7.90 15.04 5.77
CA ILE A 31 7.67 15.07 4.30
C ILE A 31 8.37 13.91 3.56
N GLU A 32 9.03 13.01 4.30
CA GLU A 32 9.80 11.91 3.72
C GLU A 32 8.92 10.78 3.16
N PRO A 33 9.40 10.01 2.17
CA PRO A 33 8.77 8.77 1.74
C PRO A 33 8.45 7.79 2.87
N VAL A 34 7.33 7.08 2.75
CA VAL A 34 7.03 5.94 3.63
C VAL A 34 7.80 4.71 3.12
N SER A 35 8.82 4.27 3.86
CA SER A 35 9.69 3.16 3.46
C SER A 35 9.02 1.79 3.50
N ASP A 36 8.18 1.57 4.52
CA ASP A 36 7.47 0.31 4.78
C ASP A 36 6.08 0.65 5.35
N ILE A 37 5.09 0.77 4.45
CA ILE A 37 3.71 1.07 4.84
C ILE A 37 3.09 -0.05 5.66
N PHE A 38 3.43 -1.31 5.36
CA PHE A 38 2.82 -2.47 6.01
C PHE A 38 3.21 -2.53 7.48
N GLY A 39 4.52 -2.51 7.77
CA GLY A 39 5.00 -2.47 9.14
C GLY A 39 4.68 -1.15 9.85
N LEU A 40 4.59 -0.03 9.13
CA LEU A 40 4.15 1.24 9.72
C LEU A 40 2.72 1.15 10.26
N ILE A 41 1.80 0.56 9.50
CA ILE A 41 0.42 0.33 9.94
C ILE A 41 0.41 -0.52 11.21
N GLU A 42 1.04 -1.69 11.21
CA GLU A 42 1.04 -2.59 12.38
C GLU A 42 1.67 -1.94 13.62
N ARG A 43 2.74 -1.15 13.45
CA ARG A 43 3.38 -0.45 14.59
C ARG A 43 2.52 0.67 15.16
N ARG A 44 1.74 1.36 14.32
CA ARG A 44 0.94 2.53 14.73
C ARG A 44 -0.48 2.16 15.15
N GLN A 45 -1.00 1.02 14.67
CA GLN A 45 -2.34 0.52 14.93
C GLN A 45 -2.23 -0.90 15.51
N LYS A 46 -2.18 -0.99 16.85
CA LYS A 46 -1.90 -2.26 17.57
C LYS A 46 -2.92 -3.36 17.32
N ASP A 47 -4.15 -2.99 16.99
CA ASP A 47 -5.23 -3.94 16.73
C ASP A 47 -5.34 -4.32 15.24
N VAL A 48 -4.40 -3.86 14.40
CA VAL A 48 -4.39 -4.14 12.95
C VAL A 48 -3.25 -5.08 12.62
N ILE A 49 -3.59 -6.21 11.99
CA ILE A 49 -2.64 -7.10 11.33
C ILE A 49 -2.67 -6.84 9.83
N VAL A 50 -1.50 -6.78 9.19
CA VAL A 50 -1.40 -6.65 7.73
C VAL A 50 -0.98 -7.99 7.13
N LEU A 51 -1.93 -8.71 6.56
CA LEU A 51 -1.69 -10.00 5.90
C LEU A 51 -1.41 -9.81 4.41
N ARG A 52 -0.22 -10.22 3.97
CA ARG A 52 0.20 -10.20 2.56
C ARG A 52 0.28 -11.62 2.02
N TYR A 53 -0.62 -11.96 1.10
CA TYR A 53 -0.73 -13.31 0.55
C TYR A 53 -1.22 -13.29 -0.91
N PRO A 54 -0.75 -14.22 -1.78
CA PRO A 54 -1.16 -14.24 -3.18
C PRO A 54 -2.54 -14.85 -3.37
N VAL A 55 -3.42 -14.16 -4.09
CA VAL A 55 -4.72 -14.67 -4.54
C VAL A 55 -4.87 -14.45 -6.04
N SER A 56 -5.38 -15.46 -6.76
CA SER A 56 -5.46 -15.45 -8.22
C SER A 56 -6.47 -14.44 -8.79
N SER A 57 -7.37 -13.91 -7.96
CA SER A 57 -8.35 -12.90 -8.40
C SER A 57 -7.66 -11.57 -8.72
N GLN A 58 -7.80 -11.11 -9.97
CA GLN A 58 -7.27 -9.82 -10.39
C GLN A 58 -8.12 -8.62 -9.94
N SER A 59 -9.39 -8.86 -9.55
CA SER A 59 -10.29 -7.82 -9.02
C SER A 59 -10.15 -7.61 -7.51
N LEU A 60 -9.38 -8.45 -6.82
CA LEU A 60 -9.12 -8.31 -5.39
C LEU A 60 -7.71 -7.77 -5.19
N SER A 61 -7.60 -6.47 -4.96
CA SER A 61 -6.33 -5.82 -4.63
C SER A 61 -6.05 -5.89 -3.12
N ALA A 62 -7.05 -5.53 -2.31
CA ALA A 62 -7.01 -5.61 -0.86
C ALA A 62 -8.43 -5.68 -0.29
N PHE A 63 -8.51 -5.98 1.00
CA PHE A 63 -9.74 -5.81 1.77
C PHE A 63 -9.41 -5.51 3.23
N ILE A 64 -10.37 -4.94 3.93
CA ILE A 64 -10.36 -4.84 5.38
C ILE A 64 -11.47 -5.68 6.01
N ALA A 65 -11.12 -6.40 7.07
CA ALA A 65 -12.05 -7.12 7.93
C ALA A 65 -11.89 -6.62 9.37
N ILE A 66 -13.00 -6.18 9.98
CA ILE A 66 -13.03 -5.67 11.36
C ILE A 66 -13.92 -6.59 12.20
N ASN A 67 -13.38 -7.05 13.34
CA ASN A 67 -14.15 -7.77 14.34
C ASN A 67 -13.93 -7.15 15.73
N LYS A 68 -14.58 -7.71 16.76
CA LYS A 68 -14.48 -7.22 18.14
C LYS A 68 -13.09 -7.41 18.78
N ASP A 69 -12.30 -8.36 18.26
CA ASP A 69 -11.03 -8.81 18.83
C ASP A 69 -9.82 -8.24 18.07
N GLY A 70 -10.04 -7.52 16.96
CA GLY A 70 -9.00 -6.97 16.11
C GLY A 70 -9.47 -6.65 14.69
N SER A 71 -8.53 -6.21 13.86
CA SER A 71 -8.74 -5.85 12.46
C SER A 71 -7.64 -6.45 11.59
N LEU A 72 -8.01 -6.82 10.37
CA LEU A 72 -7.13 -7.43 9.38
C LEU A 72 -7.20 -6.62 8.10
N ILE A 73 -6.06 -6.11 7.66
CA ILE A 73 -5.87 -5.60 6.31
C ILE A 73 -5.23 -6.72 5.49
N PHE A 74 -5.95 -7.22 4.51
CA PHE A 74 -5.43 -8.18 3.55
C PHE A 74 -4.93 -7.45 2.30
N VAL A 75 -3.75 -7.83 1.81
CA VAL A 75 -3.15 -7.29 0.59
C VAL A 75 -2.75 -8.43 -0.34
N ASN A 76 -3.26 -8.40 -1.57
CA ASN A 76 -2.99 -9.43 -2.56
C ASN A 76 -1.57 -9.27 -3.16
N THR A 77 -0.67 -10.21 -2.87
CA THR A 77 0.70 -10.15 -3.39
C THR A 77 0.83 -10.56 -4.86
N ASN A 78 -0.26 -11.01 -5.48
CA ASN A 78 -0.34 -11.19 -6.93
C ASN A 78 -0.47 -9.84 -7.69
N MET A 79 -0.56 -8.71 -6.97
CA MET A 79 -0.45 -7.36 -7.51
C MET A 79 0.99 -6.85 -7.44
N SER A 80 1.35 -5.85 -8.26
CA SER A 80 2.67 -5.21 -8.16
C SER A 80 2.91 -4.58 -6.80
N LEU A 81 4.15 -4.50 -6.33
CA LEU A 81 4.43 -3.94 -5.00
C LEU A 81 3.93 -2.50 -4.87
N GLY A 82 4.00 -1.69 -5.94
CA GLY A 82 3.45 -0.34 -5.93
C GLY A 82 1.92 -0.32 -5.71
N ARG A 83 1.19 -1.30 -6.27
CA ARG A 83 -0.25 -1.45 -6.03
C ARG A 83 -0.52 -2.00 -4.63
N GLN A 84 0.26 -2.97 -4.15
CA GLN A 84 0.17 -3.47 -2.78
C GLN A 84 0.32 -2.34 -1.74
N ILE A 85 1.32 -1.46 -1.93
CA ILE A 85 1.59 -0.32 -1.04
C ILE A 85 0.43 0.67 -1.07
N PHE A 86 -0.06 1.01 -2.25
CA PHE A 86 -1.20 1.92 -2.40
C PHE A 86 -2.46 1.34 -1.77
N SER A 87 -2.76 0.06 -2.03
CA SER A 87 -3.89 -0.64 -1.44
C SER A 87 -3.83 -0.69 0.08
N ALA A 88 -2.66 -0.95 0.69
CA ALA A 88 -2.54 -0.90 2.14
C ALA A 88 -2.83 0.49 2.73
N ALA A 89 -2.35 1.56 2.06
CA ALA A 89 -2.66 2.93 2.48
C ALA A 89 -4.13 3.31 2.26
N HIS A 90 -4.77 2.75 1.24
CA HIS A 90 -6.20 2.88 0.96
C HIS A 90 -7.03 2.20 2.07
N GLU A 91 -6.74 0.93 2.39
CA GLU A 91 -7.42 0.21 3.48
C GLU A 91 -7.22 0.88 4.84
N LEU A 92 -6.04 1.48 5.08
CA LEU A 92 -5.80 2.29 6.26
C LEU A 92 -6.77 3.49 6.35
N SER A 93 -7.11 4.13 5.23
CA SER A 93 -8.12 5.20 5.24
C SER A 93 -9.47 4.68 5.72
N HIS A 94 -9.93 3.55 5.18
CA HIS A 94 -11.18 2.92 5.62
C HIS A 94 -11.12 2.53 7.09
N PHE A 95 -10.01 1.96 7.55
CA PHE A 95 -9.80 1.65 8.95
C PHE A 95 -9.88 2.88 9.86
N LEU A 96 -9.35 4.03 9.44
CA LEU A 96 -9.31 5.22 10.29
C LEU A 96 -10.62 6.00 10.28
N TYR A 97 -11.31 6.07 9.13
CA TYR A 97 -12.38 7.03 8.92
C TYR A 97 -13.75 6.41 8.63
N ASP A 98 -13.83 5.11 8.34
CA ASP A 98 -15.07 4.45 7.92
C ASP A 98 -15.49 3.30 8.87
N ARG A 99 -14.88 3.17 10.06
CA ARG A 99 -15.13 2.06 11.01
C ARG A 99 -16.60 1.81 11.31
N GLU A 100 -17.37 2.88 11.50
CA GLU A 100 -18.80 2.80 11.81
C GLU A 100 -19.62 2.14 10.69
N HIS A 101 -19.13 2.18 9.45
CA HIS A 101 -19.76 1.54 8.29
C HIS A 101 -19.23 0.11 8.06
N LEU A 102 -18.19 -0.30 8.78
CA LEU A 102 -17.51 -1.59 8.66
C LEU A 102 -17.91 -2.59 9.75
N HIS A 103 -18.79 -2.22 10.69
CA HIS A 103 -19.26 -3.14 11.72
C HIS A 103 -19.84 -4.43 11.10
N HIS A 104 -19.15 -5.55 11.33
CA HIS A 104 -19.47 -6.91 10.86
C HIS A 104 -19.35 -7.17 9.35
N ASN A 105 -18.72 -6.27 8.58
CA ASN A 105 -18.65 -6.38 7.12
C ASN A 105 -17.22 -6.53 6.59
N LEU A 106 -17.10 -7.29 5.50
CA LEU A 106 -15.90 -7.36 4.66
C LEU A 106 -16.02 -6.29 3.58
N LEU A 107 -15.05 -5.38 3.49
CA LEU A 107 -14.99 -4.42 2.38
C LEU A 107 -13.92 -4.86 1.40
N VAL A 108 -14.35 -5.35 0.23
CA VAL A 108 -13.46 -5.72 -0.87
C VAL A 108 -13.23 -4.49 -1.75
N CYS A 109 -11.99 -4.00 -1.80
CA CYS A 109 -11.65 -2.79 -2.54
C CYS A 109 -10.78 -3.11 -3.76
N ASP A 110 -11.08 -2.40 -4.85
CA ASP A 110 -10.16 -2.26 -5.97
C ASP A 110 -9.83 -0.79 -6.22
N PRO A 111 -8.74 -0.27 -5.61
CA PRO A 111 -8.39 1.15 -5.70
C PRO A 111 -8.31 1.64 -7.15
N GLY A 112 -8.95 2.78 -7.43
CA GLY A 112 -9.02 3.40 -8.75
C GLY A 112 -10.17 2.95 -9.66
N GLN A 113 -11.04 2.02 -9.25
CA GLN A 113 -12.20 1.57 -10.06
C GLN A 113 -13.54 2.22 -9.66
N SER A 114 -13.76 2.52 -8.36
CA SER A 114 -15.01 3.09 -7.86
C SER A 114 -14.90 4.61 -7.69
N LEU A 115 -15.53 5.37 -8.59
CA LEU A 115 -15.55 6.85 -8.55
C LEU A 115 -16.93 7.43 -8.14
N GLU A 116 -17.86 6.57 -7.74
CA GLU A 116 -19.23 6.95 -7.40
C GLU A 116 -19.51 6.92 -5.89
N ASP A 117 -18.66 6.26 -5.09
CA ASP A 117 -18.71 6.29 -3.63
C ASP A 117 -17.70 7.34 -3.10
N GLU A 118 -18.18 8.29 -2.29
CA GLU A 118 -17.32 9.32 -1.71
C GLU A 118 -16.23 8.73 -0.79
N ARG A 119 -16.48 7.60 -0.14
CA ARG A 119 -15.52 6.93 0.75
C ARG A 119 -14.36 6.34 -0.02
N GLU A 120 -14.64 5.67 -1.12
CA GLU A 120 -13.61 5.15 -2.05
C GLU A 120 -12.77 6.30 -2.63
N VAL A 121 -13.42 7.40 -3.01
CA VAL A 121 -12.73 8.60 -3.49
C VAL A 121 -11.84 9.20 -2.39
N LEU A 122 -12.33 9.30 -1.15
CA LEU A 122 -11.55 9.78 -0.02
C LEU A 122 -10.37 8.85 0.28
N ALA A 123 -10.56 7.54 0.27
CA ALA A 123 -9.53 6.55 0.53
C ALA A 123 -8.42 6.57 -0.54
N ASP A 124 -8.78 6.65 -1.82
CA ASP A 124 -7.81 6.80 -2.91
C ASP A 124 -7.01 8.11 -2.80
N ARG A 125 -7.69 9.23 -2.49
CA ARG A 125 -7.02 10.53 -2.34
C ARG A 125 -6.14 10.58 -1.09
N PHE A 126 -6.59 9.97 0.00
CA PHE A 126 -5.84 9.85 1.24
C PHE A 126 -4.58 9.02 1.02
N ALA A 127 -4.69 7.84 0.40
CA ALA A 127 -3.56 6.97 0.10
C ALA A 127 -2.50 7.71 -0.74
N GLY A 128 -2.94 8.42 -1.77
CA GLY A 128 -2.07 9.26 -2.59
C GLY A 128 -1.36 10.35 -1.78
N ALA A 129 -2.10 11.12 -0.98
CA ALA A 129 -1.53 12.20 -0.17
C ALA A 129 -0.62 11.71 0.96
N LEU A 130 -0.95 10.57 1.59
CA LEU A 130 -0.15 9.95 2.64
C LEU A 130 1.20 9.48 2.09
N LEU A 131 1.20 8.82 0.92
CA LEU A 131 2.41 8.27 0.31
C LEU A 131 3.24 9.33 -0.45
N LEU A 132 2.58 10.37 -0.98
CA LEU A 132 3.18 11.39 -1.84
C LEU A 132 2.86 12.81 -1.32
N PRO A 133 3.42 13.22 -0.16
CA PRO A 133 3.24 14.57 0.35
C PRO A 133 3.79 15.59 -0.65
N GLU A 134 3.00 16.61 -1.00
CA GLU A 134 3.37 17.53 -2.10
C GLU A 134 4.71 18.24 -1.86
N GLU A 135 4.95 18.66 -0.62
CA GLU A 135 6.22 19.28 -0.23
C GLU A 135 7.40 18.31 -0.41
N GLY A 136 7.25 17.06 0.04
CA GLY A 136 8.26 16.02 -0.10
C GLY A 136 8.59 15.74 -1.57
N VAL A 137 7.56 15.65 -2.42
CA VAL A 137 7.72 15.44 -3.87
C VAL A 137 8.47 16.61 -4.51
N ARG A 138 8.09 17.87 -4.21
CA ARG A 138 8.78 19.05 -4.75
C ARG A 138 10.22 19.12 -4.26
N ASN A 139 10.45 18.96 -2.96
CA ASN A 139 11.79 19.04 -2.37
C ASN A 139 12.71 17.97 -2.94
N THR A 140 12.24 16.72 -3.05
CA THR A 140 13.02 15.63 -3.65
C THR A 140 13.33 15.91 -5.12
N TYR A 141 12.33 16.33 -5.92
CA TYR A 141 12.53 16.64 -7.32
C TYR A 141 13.57 17.76 -7.52
N TYR A 142 13.38 18.91 -6.87
CA TYR A 142 14.24 20.07 -7.09
C TYR A 142 15.64 19.89 -6.51
N SER A 143 15.78 19.15 -5.41
CA SER A 143 17.11 18.84 -4.85
C SER A 143 17.91 17.90 -5.75
N MET A 144 17.25 16.96 -6.44
CA MET A 144 17.93 15.99 -7.30
C MET A 144 18.20 16.51 -8.71
N PHE A 145 17.25 17.24 -9.29
CA PHE A 145 17.27 17.58 -10.71
C PHE A 145 17.40 19.09 -10.98
N GLY A 146 17.05 19.93 -10.00
CA GLY A 146 17.03 21.39 -10.15
C GLY A 146 15.80 21.92 -10.92
N TYR A 147 15.58 23.24 -10.83
CA TYR A 147 14.38 23.90 -11.38
C TYR A 147 14.30 23.94 -12.91
N LYS A 148 15.43 23.81 -13.62
CA LYS A 148 15.49 23.88 -15.08
C LYS A 148 15.37 22.51 -15.77
N HIS A 149 15.30 21.43 -15.00
CA HIS A 149 15.26 20.07 -15.54
C HIS A 149 13.89 19.74 -16.13
N THR A 150 13.88 19.18 -17.33
CA THR A 150 12.68 18.65 -17.98
C THR A 150 12.51 17.19 -17.61
N ALA A 151 11.41 16.86 -16.93
CA ALA A 151 11.13 15.50 -16.49
C ALA A 151 11.04 14.51 -17.66
N THR A 152 11.68 13.35 -17.52
CA THR A 152 11.62 12.22 -18.46
C THR A 152 11.02 10.99 -17.79
N HIS A 153 10.83 9.90 -18.53
CA HIS A 153 10.51 8.60 -17.95
C HIS A 153 11.49 8.21 -16.83
N GLY A 154 12.79 8.46 -17.04
CA GLY A 154 13.82 8.19 -16.04
C GLY A 154 13.64 9.02 -14.77
N THR A 155 13.28 10.30 -14.91
CA THR A 155 12.97 11.16 -13.76
C THR A 155 11.81 10.59 -12.93
N VAL A 156 10.74 10.16 -13.59
CA VAL A 156 9.58 9.54 -12.92
C VAL A 156 9.98 8.24 -12.24
N MET A 157 10.74 7.37 -12.90
CA MET A 157 11.19 6.09 -12.35
C MET A 157 12.12 6.27 -11.14
N THR A 158 13.06 7.21 -11.21
CA THR A 158 13.93 7.54 -10.07
C THR A 158 13.09 7.94 -8.84
N LEU A 159 12.09 8.81 -9.02
CA LEU A 159 11.21 9.21 -7.91
C LEU A 159 10.27 8.09 -7.48
N GLN A 160 9.74 7.30 -8.42
CA GLN A 160 8.92 6.12 -8.14
C GLN A 160 9.66 5.17 -7.18
N ARG A 161 10.96 4.94 -7.42
CA ARG A 161 11.82 4.12 -6.57
C ARG A 161 11.98 4.69 -5.16
N ILE A 162 12.15 6.02 -5.06
CA ILE A 162 12.33 6.72 -3.79
C ILE A 162 11.05 6.67 -2.95
N PHE A 163 9.91 7.01 -3.56
CA PHE A 163 8.62 7.06 -2.88
C PHE A 163 7.90 5.71 -2.77
N LYS A 164 8.45 4.65 -3.41
CA LYS A 164 7.90 3.29 -3.39
C LYS A 164 6.46 3.19 -3.90
N VAL A 165 6.11 3.99 -4.91
CA VAL A 165 4.78 3.99 -5.53
C VAL A 165 4.80 3.40 -6.94
N SER A 166 3.66 3.37 -7.62
CA SER A 166 3.61 3.04 -9.05
C SER A 166 4.09 4.20 -9.92
N TYR A 167 4.51 3.89 -11.15
CA TYR A 167 4.89 4.91 -12.14
C TYR A 167 3.76 5.93 -12.36
N ALA A 168 2.52 5.45 -12.49
CA ALA A 168 1.36 6.29 -12.70
C ALA A 168 1.08 7.22 -11.50
N ALA A 169 1.18 6.71 -10.26
CA ALA A 169 0.99 7.51 -9.06
C ALA A 169 2.03 8.62 -8.94
N MET A 170 3.32 8.30 -9.18
CA MET A 170 4.38 9.30 -9.17
C MET A 170 4.17 10.35 -10.26
N LEU A 171 3.86 9.93 -11.49
CA LEU A 171 3.61 10.84 -12.61
C LEU A 171 2.43 11.77 -12.33
N PHE A 172 1.36 11.27 -11.72
CA PHE A 172 0.22 12.08 -11.31
C PHE A 172 0.58 13.08 -10.20
N ALA A 173 1.43 12.68 -9.24
CA ALA A 173 1.92 13.60 -8.20
C ALA A 173 2.76 14.74 -8.79
N LEU A 174 3.60 14.47 -9.80
CA LEU A 174 4.36 15.52 -10.50
C LEU A 174 3.44 16.53 -11.20
N LEU A 175 2.36 16.05 -11.84
CA LEU A 175 1.35 16.92 -12.43
C LEU A 175 0.65 17.77 -11.36
N ARG A 176 0.22 17.14 -10.26
CA ARG A 176 -0.47 17.80 -9.15
C ARG A 176 0.38 18.87 -8.47
N CYS A 177 1.67 18.58 -8.26
CA CYS A 177 2.63 19.53 -7.70
C CYS A 177 3.02 20.65 -8.68
N GLN A 178 2.45 20.66 -9.90
CA GLN A 178 2.75 21.60 -10.97
C GLN A 178 4.23 21.58 -11.40
N ILE A 179 4.90 20.43 -11.19
CA ILE A 179 6.29 20.21 -11.63
C ILE A 179 6.32 19.96 -13.14
N ILE A 180 5.30 19.28 -13.66
CA ILE A 180 5.14 19.03 -15.10
C ILE A 180 3.83 19.60 -15.62
N PRO A 181 3.79 20.11 -16.86
CA PRO A 181 2.55 20.53 -17.50
C PRO A 181 1.72 19.33 -17.95
N THR A 182 0.42 19.55 -18.15
CA THR A 182 -0.54 18.54 -18.63
C THR A 182 -0.11 17.89 -19.95
N SER A 183 0.53 18.64 -20.86
CA SER A 183 1.05 18.13 -22.13
C SER A 183 2.11 17.05 -21.93
N LEU A 184 3.10 17.31 -21.04
CA LEU A 184 4.15 16.35 -20.71
C LEU A 184 3.59 15.14 -19.95
N TYR A 185 2.66 15.37 -19.01
CA TYR A 185 1.92 14.28 -18.36
C TYR A 185 1.24 13.37 -19.39
N ASN A 186 0.52 13.93 -20.35
CA ASN A 186 -0.17 13.18 -21.39
C ASN A 186 0.77 12.40 -22.32
N HIS A 187 2.00 12.90 -22.53
CA HIS A 187 3.04 12.17 -23.25
C HIS A 187 3.57 11.01 -22.41
N LEU A 188 4.03 11.29 -21.18
CA LEU A 188 4.68 10.31 -20.29
C LEU A 188 3.73 9.22 -19.77
N LYS A 189 2.43 9.50 -19.65
CA LYS A 189 1.44 8.53 -19.14
C LYS A 189 1.26 7.33 -20.05
N LYS A 190 1.61 7.45 -21.34
CA LYS A 190 1.47 6.36 -22.33
C LYS A 190 2.28 5.13 -21.94
N LEU A 191 3.46 5.31 -21.33
CA LEU A 191 4.27 4.18 -20.85
C LEU A 191 3.60 3.45 -19.68
N GLY A 192 2.78 4.13 -18.89
CA GLY A 192 2.14 3.57 -17.69
C GLY A 192 0.84 2.80 -17.94
N THR A 193 0.45 2.57 -19.19
CA THR A 193 -0.79 1.85 -19.51
C THR A 193 -0.60 0.34 -19.43
N ILE A 194 -1.71 -0.41 -19.33
CA ILE A 194 -1.70 -1.87 -19.22
C ILE A 194 -1.07 -2.51 -20.45
N GLU A 195 -1.30 -1.96 -21.64
CA GLU A 195 -0.76 -2.47 -22.90
C GLU A 195 0.77 -2.35 -22.95
N ASN A 196 1.34 -1.37 -22.24
CA ASN A 196 2.78 -1.13 -22.17
C ASN A 196 3.43 -1.73 -20.92
N ALA A 197 2.76 -2.63 -20.19
CA ALA A 197 3.27 -3.20 -18.93
C ALA A 197 4.66 -3.86 -19.10
N GLU A 198 4.87 -4.63 -20.17
CA GLU A 198 6.16 -5.25 -20.45
C GLU A 198 7.25 -4.21 -20.76
N LEU A 199 6.91 -3.19 -21.58
CA LEU A 199 7.84 -2.10 -21.88
C LEU A 199 8.21 -1.32 -20.61
N LEU A 200 7.23 -0.99 -19.78
CA LEU A 200 7.44 -0.34 -18.49
C LEU A 200 8.35 -1.19 -17.60
N PHE A 201 8.14 -2.50 -17.55
CA PHE A 201 8.97 -3.43 -16.79
C PHE A 201 10.43 -3.41 -17.26
N GLN A 202 10.67 -3.45 -18.57
CA GLN A 202 12.03 -3.42 -19.12
C GLN A 202 12.72 -2.07 -18.89
N GLU A 203 12.02 -0.96 -19.02
CA GLU A 203 12.57 0.36 -18.70
C GLU A 203 12.86 0.51 -17.20
N ALA A 204 11.95 0.06 -16.33
CA ALA A 204 12.08 0.12 -14.88
C ALA A 204 13.32 -0.64 -14.37
N LYS A 205 13.69 -1.76 -15.01
CA LYS A 205 14.92 -2.51 -14.68
C LYS A 205 16.18 -1.67 -14.78
N LYS A 206 16.26 -0.73 -15.74
CA LYS A 206 17.42 0.15 -15.92
C LYS A 206 17.66 1.05 -14.70
N TYR A 207 16.61 1.31 -13.91
CA TYR A 207 16.63 2.09 -12.68
C TYR A 207 16.66 1.20 -11.41
N GLY A 208 16.87 -0.11 -11.58
CA GLY A 208 16.88 -1.10 -10.51
C GLY A 208 15.52 -1.29 -9.85
N ILE A 209 14.43 -1.07 -10.59
CA ILE A 209 13.06 -1.26 -10.11
C ILE A 209 12.56 -2.57 -10.69
N LYS A 210 12.30 -3.56 -9.82
CA LYS A 210 11.73 -4.86 -10.20
C LYS A 210 10.34 -5.00 -9.61
N ASP A 211 10.24 -4.88 -8.28
CA ASP A 211 9.04 -5.29 -7.55
C ASP A 211 7.90 -4.27 -7.65
N LEU A 212 8.21 -2.97 -7.80
CA LEU A 212 7.17 -1.93 -7.88
C LEU A 212 6.27 -2.04 -9.11
N VAL A 213 6.71 -2.77 -10.14
CA VAL A 213 6.03 -2.91 -11.42
C VAL A 213 5.62 -4.36 -11.74
N ALA A 214 5.93 -5.32 -10.86
CA ALA A 214 5.64 -6.74 -11.06
C ALA A 214 5.08 -7.40 -9.78
N PRO A 215 4.23 -8.43 -9.89
CA PRO A 215 3.73 -9.17 -8.74
C PRO A 215 4.85 -9.74 -7.88
N THR A 216 4.79 -9.57 -6.56
CA THR A 216 5.82 -10.14 -5.67
C THR A 216 5.53 -11.59 -5.32
N ARG A 217 4.24 -11.96 -5.22
CA ARG A 217 3.75 -13.30 -4.83
C ARG A 217 4.29 -13.80 -3.49
N ASP A 218 4.75 -12.88 -2.65
CA ASP A 218 5.25 -13.20 -1.31
C ASP A 218 4.11 -13.78 -0.47
N LYS A 219 4.42 -14.80 0.32
CA LYS A 219 3.61 -15.23 1.47
C LYS A 219 4.29 -14.71 2.73
N VAL A 220 3.87 -13.55 3.23
CA VAL A 220 4.51 -12.92 4.40
C VAL A 220 3.77 -13.34 5.66
N ILE A 221 4.50 -13.91 6.62
CA ILE A 221 3.97 -14.16 7.97
C ILE A 221 4.00 -12.84 8.74
N PRO A 222 2.87 -12.32 9.23
CA PRO A 222 2.85 -11.13 10.06
C PRO A 222 3.70 -11.32 11.32
N ALA A 223 4.49 -10.31 11.71
CA ALA A 223 5.38 -10.42 12.86
C ALA A 223 4.63 -10.67 14.18
N SER A 224 3.45 -10.04 14.32
CA SER A 224 2.52 -10.26 15.43
C SER A 224 2.04 -11.71 15.53
N LEU A 225 1.72 -12.34 14.39
CA LEU A 225 1.35 -13.74 14.33
C LEU A 225 2.52 -14.65 14.71
N LEU A 226 3.72 -14.38 14.19
CA LEU A 226 4.91 -15.18 14.54
C LEU A 226 5.22 -15.10 16.04
N HIS A 227 5.11 -13.91 16.62
CA HIS A 227 5.27 -13.72 18.07
C HIS A 227 4.21 -14.50 18.87
N ALA A 228 2.94 -14.43 18.46
CA ALA A 228 1.86 -15.16 19.11
C ALA A 228 2.03 -16.68 18.98
N LEU A 229 2.45 -17.18 17.82
CA LEU A 229 2.76 -18.60 17.63
C LEU A 229 3.91 -19.04 18.53
N THR A 230 4.94 -18.20 18.66
CA THR A 230 6.10 -18.47 19.52
C THR A 230 5.68 -18.59 20.98
N SER A 231 5.05 -17.55 21.55
CA SER A 231 4.61 -17.55 22.95
C SER A 231 3.62 -18.68 23.24
N ASN A 232 2.61 -18.88 22.38
CA ASN A 232 1.63 -19.94 22.61
C ASN A 232 2.25 -21.34 22.54
N TYR A 233 3.26 -21.54 21.68
CA TYR A 233 3.96 -22.83 21.60
C TYR A 233 4.83 -23.04 22.84
N THR A 234 5.69 -22.08 23.19
CA THR A 234 6.60 -22.18 24.35
C THR A 234 5.86 -22.32 25.68
N GLU A 235 4.63 -21.80 25.77
CA GLU A 235 3.78 -21.91 26.96
C GLU A 235 2.86 -23.14 26.94
N GLY A 236 3.02 -24.05 25.96
CA GLY A 236 2.22 -25.28 25.86
C GLY A 236 0.74 -25.06 25.50
N ARG A 237 0.35 -23.84 25.08
CA ARG A 237 -1.03 -23.50 24.70
C ARG A 237 -1.43 -24.04 23.34
N ILE A 238 -0.47 -24.30 22.46
CA ILE A 238 -0.67 -24.99 21.18
C ILE A 238 0.30 -26.17 21.05
N SER A 239 -0.17 -27.25 20.44
CA SER A 239 0.69 -28.41 20.14
C SER A 239 1.60 -28.14 18.95
N TYR A 240 2.69 -28.91 18.83
CA TYR A 240 3.56 -28.88 17.65
C TYR A 240 2.77 -29.11 16.36
N LYS A 241 1.85 -30.09 16.36
CA LYS A 241 0.94 -30.35 15.24
C LYS A 241 0.12 -29.13 14.84
N LYS A 242 -0.38 -28.36 15.82
CA LYS A 242 -1.13 -27.12 15.56
C LYS A 242 -0.21 -26.05 14.97
N LEU A 243 0.98 -25.85 15.54
CA LEU A 243 1.99 -24.94 15.01
C LEU A 243 2.35 -25.27 13.56
N SER A 244 2.66 -26.53 13.24
CA SER A 244 2.95 -27.00 11.88
C SER A 244 1.79 -26.72 10.93
N SER A 245 0.54 -26.98 11.35
CA SER A 245 -0.63 -26.74 10.49
C SER A 245 -0.84 -25.27 10.15
N ILE A 246 -0.46 -24.36 11.05
CA ILE A 246 -0.57 -22.92 10.81
C ILE A 246 0.56 -22.45 9.89
N LEU A 247 1.80 -22.82 10.19
CA LEU A 247 2.96 -22.44 9.37
C LEU A 247 2.87 -23.00 7.93
N ALA A 248 2.24 -24.17 7.76
CA ALA A 248 1.99 -24.75 6.45
C ALA A 248 1.16 -23.84 5.53
N LEU A 249 0.34 -22.93 6.07
CA LEU A 249 -0.37 -21.92 5.25
C LEU A 249 0.60 -20.98 4.52
N TRP A 250 1.83 -20.82 5.02
CA TRP A 250 2.90 -20.02 4.40
C TRP A 250 3.98 -20.88 3.73
N ASP A 251 3.71 -22.16 3.48
CA ASP A 251 4.68 -23.14 2.99
C ASP A 251 5.91 -23.25 3.90
N LYS A 252 5.72 -23.09 5.22
CA LYS A 252 6.77 -23.17 6.24
C LYS A 252 6.57 -24.38 7.14
N VAL A 253 7.68 -24.96 7.58
CA VAL A 253 7.72 -25.95 8.66
C VAL A 253 8.33 -25.31 9.92
N PRO A 254 7.96 -25.77 11.13
CA PRO A 254 8.44 -25.16 12.37
C PRO A 254 9.98 -25.09 12.48
N GLU A 255 10.68 -26.10 11.98
CA GLU A 255 12.15 -26.20 12.05
C GLU A 255 12.85 -25.09 11.26
N GLU A 256 12.31 -24.70 10.10
CA GLU A 256 12.82 -23.57 9.31
C GLU A 256 12.69 -22.24 10.05
N MET A 257 11.73 -22.16 10.98
CA MET A 257 11.45 -20.99 11.80
C MET A 257 12.16 -21.05 13.16
N GLY A 258 12.97 -22.09 13.40
CA GLY A 258 13.74 -22.27 14.63
C GLY A 258 12.99 -22.95 15.78
N PHE A 259 11.81 -23.52 15.53
CA PHE A 259 11.10 -24.31 16.54
C PHE A 259 11.64 -25.74 16.60
N THR A 260 11.75 -26.28 17.80
CA THR A 260 12.04 -27.69 18.06
C THR A 260 10.80 -28.40 18.56
N TYR A 261 10.67 -29.70 18.28
CA TYR A 261 9.63 -30.52 18.89
C TYR A 261 9.91 -30.68 20.40
N GLU A 262 9.00 -30.14 21.20
CA GLU A 262 8.95 -30.31 22.65
C GLU A 262 7.71 -31.12 23.03
N GLU A 263 7.91 -32.23 23.75
CA GLU A 263 6.84 -32.96 24.44
C GLU A 263 6.48 -32.21 25.72
N PHE A 264 5.37 -31.48 25.70
CA PHE A 264 4.80 -30.90 26.91
C PHE A 264 4.15 -32.03 27.72
N ILE A 265 4.67 -32.26 28.94
CA ILE A 265 4.21 -33.24 29.93
C ILE A 265 2.90 -32.78 30.56
#